data_AF-A0A7X2J9I8-F1
#
_entry.id   AF-A0A7X2J9I8-F1
#
_cell.length_a   1.000
_cell.length_b   1.000
_cell.length_c   1.000
_cell.angle_alpha   90.00
_cell.angle_beta   90.00
_cell.angle_gamma   90.00
#
_symmetry.space_group_name_H-M   'P 1'
#
loop_
_entity.id
_entity.type
_entity.pdbx_description
1 polymer ?
#
loop_
_entity_poly.entity_id
_entity_poly.type
_entity_poly.pdbx_seq_one_letter_code
_entity_poly.pdbx_strand_id
1 'polypeptide(L)'
;MSILQNKIDFTVLVKVINANPNGDPLNGNRPRTTYSGQGEISDVCIKRKIRNRLQDMGENIFVQSAERSDDGYTSLSERASQNITHYQSDDDYAEQACEKWIDVRTFGQVFAFKTKDKKEGVSVGVRGPVSIHQALSCSPVDINSMQITKSVNGEPSEKRSSDTMGTKHLVEFGLYRIKGSVNVQLAEKTGFSEEDAEKLKETLCTLFVNDASAARPDGSMEVVSVYWWKHNNKIGQYSAAKVHDSLKISLKEGVVIPSSVEDYEIRLEELPALEAEVISGM
;
A
#
# COMPACT_ATOMS: atom_id res chain seq x y z
N MET A 1 -2.29 -21.48 13.95
CA MET A 1 -1.88 -21.22 12.55
C MET A 1 -0.39 -21.53 12.44
N SER A 2 0.08 -22.04 11.30
CA SER A 2 1.52 -22.27 11.11
C SER A 2 2.23 -20.97 10.72
N ILE A 3 3.39 -20.73 11.33
CA ILE A 3 4.31 -19.65 10.93
C ILE A 3 4.67 -19.84 9.44
N LEU A 4 4.84 -18.74 8.71
CA LEU A 4 5.29 -18.75 7.32
C LEU A 4 6.58 -19.58 7.16
N GLN A 5 6.58 -20.59 6.29
CA GLN A 5 7.75 -21.47 6.12
C GLN A 5 8.65 -21.05 4.96
N ASN A 6 8.09 -20.38 3.96
CA ASN A 6 8.78 -20.15 2.70
C ASN A 6 8.76 -18.66 2.36
N LYS A 7 9.88 -18.15 1.85
CA LYS A 7 9.95 -16.76 1.38
C LYS A 7 8.92 -16.56 0.26
N ILE A 8 8.32 -15.38 0.23
CA ILE A 8 7.46 -14.95 -0.87
C ILE A 8 8.07 -13.69 -1.51
N ASP A 9 8.05 -13.63 -2.83
CA ASP A 9 8.22 -12.40 -3.60
C ASP A 9 6.90 -12.15 -4.36
N PHE A 10 6.54 -10.87 -4.57
CA PHE A 10 5.35 -10.53 -5.34
C PHE A 10 5.52 -9.26 -6.17
N THR A 11 4.75 -9.17 -7.25
CA THR A 11 4.63 -7.98 -8.09
C THR A 11 3.17 -7.78 -8.44
N VAL A 12 2.68 -6.55 -8.30
CA VAL A 12 1.30 -6.18 -8.64
C VAL A 12 1.33 -5.12 -9.72
N LEU A 13 0.57 -5.35 -10.79
CA LEU A 13 0.34 -4.36 -11.83
C LEU A 13 -0.96 -3.64 -11.55
N VAL A 14 -0.90 -2.31 -11.52
CA VAL A 14 -2.04 -1.43 -11.24
C VAL A 14 -2.21 -0.49 -12.40
N LYS A 15 -3.41 -0.44 -12.99
CA LYS A 15 -3.74 0.59 -13.97
C LYS A 15 -4.43 1.76 -13.30
N VAL A 16 -4.15 2.96 -13.80
CA VAL A 16 -4.74 4.22 -13.38
C VAL A 16 -5.21 4.96 -14.62
N ILE A 17 -6.46 5.40 -14.64
CA ILE A 17 -7.08 6.12 -15.74
C ILE A 17 -7.84 7.32 -15.19
N ASN A 18 -7.47 8.54 -15.61
CA ASN A 18 -8.08 9.79 -15.17
C ASN A 18 -8.19 9.96 -13.64
N ALA A 19 -7.17 9.50 -12.91
CA ALA A 19 -7.14 9.48 -11.44
C ALA A 19 -5.86 10.08 -10.88
N ASN A 20 -5.89 10.47 -9.61
CA ASN A 20 -4.70 10.83 -8.85
C ASN A 20 -4.33 9.70 -7.88
N PRO A 21 -3.37 8.83 -8.23
CA PRO A 21 -3.09 7.63 -7.45
C PRO A 21 -2.32 7.95 -6.16
N ASN A 22 -1.49 9.00 -6.18
CA ASN A 22 -0.80 9.53 -5.00
C ASN A 22 -0.36 10.97 -5.26
N GLY A 23 -1.08 11.93 -4.68
CA GLY A 23 -0.74 13.35 -4.78
C GLY A 23 0.46 13.75 -3.91
N ASP A 24 1.19 14.76 -4.37
CA ASP A 24 2.30 15.38 -3.65
C ASP A 24 1.80 16.58 -2.82
N PRO A 25 1.82 16.50 -1.47
CA PRO A 25 1.39 17.60 -0.61
C PRO A 25 2.26 18.85 -0.76
N LEU A 26 3.50 18.74 -1.25
CA LEU A 26 4.38 19.88 -1.47
C LEU A 26 4.17 20.54 -2.85
N ASN A 27 3.44 19.89 -3.75
CA ASN A 27 3.22 20.35 -5.12
C ASN A 27 1.72 20.46 -5.44
N GLY A 28 0.95 21.05 -4.52
CA GLY A 28 -0.48 21.33 -4.74
C GLY A 28 -1.34 20.09 -4.98
N ASN A 29 -0.94 18.92 -4.42
CA ASN A 29 -1.58 17.63 -4.63
C ASN A 29 -1.51 17.10 -6.08
N ARG A 30 -0.61 17.62 -6.92
CA ARG A 30 -0.33 17.03 -8.24
C ARG A 30 0.19 15.59 -8.08
N PRO A 31 -0.16 14.62 -8.96
CA PRO A 31 0.40 13.28 -8.90
C PRO A 31 1.94 13.30 -8.82
N ARG A 32 2.50 12.45 -7.95
CA ARG A 32 3.96 12.33 -7.81
C ARG A 32 4.59 11.80 -9.10
N THR A 33 5.73 12.36 -9.48
CA THR A 33 6.52 11.93 -10.63
C THR A 33 8.01 11.99 -10.33
N THR A 34 8.76 11.03 -10.86
CA THR A 34 10.22 11.07 -10.88
C THR A 34 10.72 12.19 -11.81
N TYR A 35 12.02 12.47 -11.73
CA TYR A 35 12.69 13.36 -12.69
C TYR A 35 12.60 12.85 -14.14
N SER A 36 12.53 11.54 -14.35
CA SER A 36 12.36 10.91 -15.66
C SER A 36 10.90 10.91 -16.17
N GLY A 37 9.96 11.48 -15.40
CA GLY A 37 8.54 11.60 -15.78
C GLY A 37 7.70 10.36 -15.46
N GLN A 38 8.26 9.33 -14.81
CA GLN A 38 7.48 8.19 -14.34
C GLN A 38 6.60 8.60 -13.17
N GLY A 39 5.34 8.21 -13.17
CA GLY A 39 4.46 8.39 -12.02
C GLY A 39 4.93 7.55 -10.84
N GLU A 40 4.72 8.06 -9.62
CA GLU A 40 5.12 7.39 -8.39
C GLU A 40 3.94 7.19 -7.44
N ILE A 41 3.90 6.02 -6.79
CA ILE A 41 3.03 5.76 -5.63
C ILE A 41 3.94 5.32 -4.50
N SER A 42 3.97 6.11 -3.43
CA SER A 42 4.79 5.80 -2.25
C SER A 42 4.40 4.46 -1.62
N ASP A 43 5.38 3.78 -1.02
CA ASP A 43 5.15 2.54 -0.29
C ASP A 43 4.16 2.75 0.87
N VAL A 44 4.21 3.89 1.55
CA VAL A 44 3.26 4.25 2.62
C VAL A 44 1.83 4.44 2.11
N CYS A 45 1.63 4.94 0.88
CA CYS A 45 0.32 5.01 0.25
C CYS A 45 -0.23 3.59 -0.03
N ILE A 46 0.60 2.71 -0.56
CA ILE A 46 0.23 1.31 -0.83
C ILE A 46 -0.10 0.59 0.49
N LYS A 47 0.76 0.72 1.50
CA LYS A 47 0.53 0.14 2.83
C LYS A 47 -0.72 0.71 3.51
N ARG A 48 -1.11 1.96 3.23
CA ARG A 48 -2.39 2.52 3.72
C ARG A 48 -3.59 1.82 3.08
N LYS A 49 -3.56 1.60 1.77
CA LYS A 49 -4.63 0.87 1.06
C LYS A 49 -4.74 -0.57 1.54
N ILE A 50 -3.61 -1.24 1.74
CA ILE A 50 -3.58 -2.59 2.32
C ILE A 50 -4.21 -2.59 3.72
N ARG A 51 -3.86 -1.64 4.60
CA ARG A 51 -4.49 -1.52 5.93
C ARG A 51 -5.99 -1.33 5.85
N ASN A 52 -6.46 -0.41 4.99
CA ASN A 52 -7.89 -0.14 4.84
C ASN A 52 -8.63 -1.40 4.37
N ARG A 53 -8.06 -2.12 3.39
CA ARG A 53 -8.68 -3.33 2.88
C ARG A 53 -8.67 -4.48 3.90
N LEU A 54 -7.59 -4.66 4.66
CA LEU A 54 -7.55 -5.61 5.79
C LEU A 54 -8.62 -5.27 6.84
N GLN A 55 -8.82 -3.99 7.13
CA GLN A 55 -9.89 -3.54 8.02
C GLN A 55 -11.27 -3.88 7.45
N ASP A 56 -11.50 -3.71 6.13
CA ASP A 56 -12.74 -4.14 5.47
C ASP A 56 -12.95 -5.66 5.52
N MET A 57 -11.87 -6.44 5.68
CA MET A 57 -11.90 -7.89 5.90
C MET A 57 -12.12 -8.27 7.37
N GLY A 58 -12.28 -7.30 8.26
CA GLY A 58 -12.54 -7.52 9.70
C GLY A 58 -11.28 -7.64 10.55
N GLU A 59 -10.10 -7.32 10.02
CA GLU A 59 -8.86 -7.38 10.79
C GLU A 59 -8.64 -6.12 11.63
N ASN A 60 -8.01 -6.30 12.80
CA ASN A 60 -7.66 -5.20 13.69
C ASN A 60 -6.42 -4.45 13.18
N ILE A 61 -6.56 -3.14 12.98
CA ILE A 61 -5.48 -2.27 12.49
C ILE A 61 -5.07 -1.27 13.57
N PHE A 62 -3.76 -1.12 13.79
CA PHE A 62 -3.22 -0.15 14.73
C PHE A 62 -3.22 1.27 14.14
N VAL A 63 -2.73 1.43 12.90
CA VAL A 63 -2.61 2.76 12.26
C VAL A 63 -3.84 3.07 11.40
N GLN A 64 -4.93 3.48 12.04
CA GLN A 64 -6.19 3.82 11.39
C GLN A 64 -6.24 5.30 10.95
N SER A 65 -7.04 5.62 9.93
CA SER A 65 -7.39 7.02 9.60
C SER A 65 -8.56 7.46 10.48
N ALA A 66 -8.68 8.76 10.76
CA ALA A 66 -9.76 9.27 11.62
C ALA A 66 -11.16 8.89 11.09
N GLU A 67 -11.37 8.97 9.78
CA GLU A 67 -12.64 8.62 9.12
C GLU A 67 -12.98 7.13 9.17
N ARG A 68 -11.98 6.27 9.38
CA ARG A 68 -12.15 4.81 9.47
C ARG A 68 -11.95 4.28 10.88
N SER A 69 -11.80 5.16 11.88
CA SER A 69 -11.54 4.72 13.24
C SER A 69 -12.75 3.98 13.79
N ASP A 70 -12.58 2.70 14.15
CA ASP A 70 -13.69 1.81 14.58
C ASP A 70 -13.61 1.39 16.05
N ASP A 71 -12.56 1.80 16.75
CA ASP A 71 -12.25 1.39 18.13
C ASP A 71 -12.40 2.51 19.17
N GLY A 72 -12.82 3.71 18.73
CA GLY A 72 -13.06 4.86 19.60
C GLY A 72 -11.80 5.57 20.11
N TYR A 73 -10.59 5.11 19.76
CA TYR A 73 -9.35 5.76 20.18
C TYR A 73 -8.95 6.91 19.25
N THR A 74 -8.53 8.02 19.85
CA THR A 74 -8.20 9.25 19.12
C THR A 74 -6.72 9.38 18.78
N SER A 75 -5.87 8.53 19.39
CA SER A 75 -4.43 8.54 19.16
C SER A 75 -3.80 7.15 19.24
N LEU A 76 -2.65 6.98 18.58
CA LEU A 76 -1.89 5.73 18.63
C LEU A 76 -1.43 5.37 20.05
N SER A 77 -1.06 6.37 20.87
CA SER A 77 -0.61 6.14 22.25
C SER A 77 -1.73 5.68 23.16
N GLU A 78 -2.94 6.21 22.96
CA GLU A 78 -4.14 5.78 23.67
C GLU A 78 -4.48 4.34 23.28
N ARG A 79 -4.57 4.06 21.97
CA ARG A 79 -4.83 2.71 21.44
C ARG A 79 -3.84 1.67 21.98
N ALA A 80 -2.55 2.00 22.05
CA ALA A 80 -1.55 1.10 22.61
C ALA A 80 -1.74 0.90 24.11
N SER A 81 -1.83 1.98 24.89
CA SER A 81 -1.87 1.89 26.36
C SER A 81 -3.16 1.28 26.91
N GLN A 82 -4.28 1.37 26.18
CA GLN A 82 -5.55 0.76 26.56
C GLN A 82 -5.65 -0.73 26.18
N ASN A 83 -4.87 -1.19 25.19
CA ASN A 83 -4.88 -2.60 24.75
C ASN A 83 -3.72 -3.41 25.35
N ILE A 84 -2.58 -2.78 25.64
CA ILE A 84 -1.40 -3.43 26.22
C ILE A 84 -1.10 -2.75 27.56
N THR A 85 -1.80 -3.21 28.60
CA THR A 85 -1.72 -2.62 29.95
C THR A 85 -0.64 -3.29 30.82
N HIS A 86 -0.36 -4.56 30.56
CA HIS A 86 0.57 -5.38 31.33
C HIS A 86 1.53 -6.12 30.40
N TYR A 87 2.82 -5.86 30.58
CA TYR A 87 3.89 -6.55 29.87
C TYR A 87 5.13 -6.63 30.78
N GLN A 88 5.92 -7.70 30.62
CA GLN A 88 7.11 -7.97 31.44
C GLN A 88 8.41 -7.51 30.77
N SER A 89 8.41 -7.35 29.44
CA SER A 89 9.57 -6.93 28.65
C SER A 89 9.14 -6.27 27.34
N ASP A 90 10.09 -5.63 26.65
CA ASP A 90 9.87 -5.06 25.32
C ASP A 90 9.45 -6.13 24.29
N ASP A 91 9.98 -7.36 24.42
CA ASP A 91 9.63 -8.49 23.56
C ASP A 91 8.18 -8.95 23.80
N ASP A 92 7.74 -9.02 25.06
CA ASP A 92 6.35 -9.35 25.42
C ASP A 92 5.38 -8.26 24.91
N TYR A 93 5.75 -6.98 25.02
CA TYR A 93 4.97 -5.90 24.42
C TYR A 93 4.85 -6.05 22.89
N ALA A 94 5.96 -6.38 22.22
CA ALA A 94 5.99 -6.59 20.78
C ALA A 94 5.12 -7.78 20.35
N GLU A 95 5.16 -8.89 21.08
CA GLU A 95 4.35 -10.08 20.85
C GLU A 95 2.85 -9.76 20.98
N GLN A 96 2.43 -9.15 22.09
CA GLN A 96 1.03 -8.73 22.29
C GLN A 96 0.55 -7.75 21.21
N ALA A 97 1.41 -6.81 20.78
CA ALA A 97 1.08 -5.89 19.70
C ALA A 97 0.92 -6.61 18.35
N CYS A 98 1.79 -7.57 18.05
CA CYS A 98 1.70 -8.37 16.83
C CYS A 98 0.48 -9.29 16.84
N GLU A 99 0.10 -9.87 17.98
CA GLU A 99 -1.12 -10.67 18.11
C GLU A 99 -2.36 -9.81 17.86
N LYS A 100 -2.40 -8.62 18.46
CA LYS A 100 -3.57 -7.74 18.43
C LYS A 100 -3.81 -7.09 17.06
N TRP A 101 -2.75 -6.62 16.39
CA TRP A 101 -2.87 -5.82 15.17
C TRP A 101 -2.11 -6.42 13.98
N ILE A 102 -2.84 -6.76 12.93
CA ILE A 102 -2.26 -7.41 11.75
C ILE A 102 -1.27 -6.49 11.02
N ASP A 103 -1.47 -5.17 11.03
CA ASP A 103 -0.58 -4.24 10.33
C ASP A 103 0.77 -4.06 11.05
N VAL A 104 0.78 -4.17 12.39
CA VAL A 104 2.01 -4.24 13.18
C VAL A 104 2.73 -5.55 12.90
N ARG A 105 2.01 -6.67 12.90
CA ARG A 105 2.55 -8.00 12.57
C ARG A 105 3.13 -8.05 11.15
N THR A 106 2.51 -7.36 10.20
CA THR A 106 2.85 -7.39 8.77
C THR A 106 3.97 -6.41 8.40
N PHE A 107 3.85 -5.15 8.83
CA PHE A 107 4.73 -4.05 8.40
C PHE A 107 5.68 -3.56 9.50
N GLY A 108 5.44 -3.94 10.75
CA GLY A 108 6.14 -3.39 11.91
C GLY A 108 5.60 -2.03 12.33
N GLN A 109 6.02 -1.62 13.53
CA GLN A 109 5.66 -0.33 14.13
C GLN A 109 6.72 0.05 15.16
N VAL A 110 7.07 1.33 15.21
CA VAL A 110 7.86 1.90 16.30
C VAL A 110 6.90 2.53 17.31
N PHE A 111 6.85 1.96 18.51
CA PHE A 111 6.11 2.48 19.65
C PHE A 111 7.04 3.39 20.45
N ALA A 112 6.89 4.71 20.26
CA ALA A 112 7.70 5.73 20.93
C ALA A 112 6.78 6.73 21.65
N PHE A 113 6.16 6.29 22.74
CA PHE A 113 5.15 7.07 23.47
C PHE A 113 5.67 7.54 24.82
N LYS A 114 5.42 8.81 25.14
CA LYS A 114 5.70 9.37 26.46
C LYS A 114 4.51 9.12 27.38
N THR A 115 4.73 8.43 28.47
CA THR A 115 3.72 8.25 29.52
C THR A 115 3.78 9.45 30.46
N LYS A 116 2.65 10.12 30.76
CA LYS A 116 2.63 11.29 31.65
C LYS A 116 3.03 10.96 33.09
N ASP A 117 2.84 9.71 33.52
CA ASP A 117 2.96 9.30 34.93
C ASP A 117 4.13 8.33 35.23
N LYS A 118 4.92 7.92 34.24
CA LYS A 118 6.11 7.09 34.43
C LYS A 118 7.35 7.80 33.89
N LYS A 119 8.47 7.74 34.63
CA LYS A 119 9.78 8.27 34.18
C LYS A 119 10.30 7.56 32.92
N GLU A 120 9.81 6.35 32.64
CA GLU A 120 10.12 5.55 31.47
C GLU A 120 8.91 5.53 30.53
N GLY A 121 9.08 6.07 29.32
CA GLY A 121 8.12 5.94 28.22
C GLY A 121 8.22 4.57 27.55
N VAL A 122 7.28 4.26 26.65
CA VAL A 122 7.36 3.04 25.81
C VAL A 122 8.25 3.34 24.62
N SER A 123 9.29 2.52 24.43
CA SER A 123 10.24 2.61 23.31
C SER A 123 10.51 1.23 22.71
N VAL A 124 9.50 0.64 22.06
CA VAL A 124 9.55 -0.71 21.50
C VAL A 124 9.50 -0.64 19.98
N GLY A 125 10.40 -1.35 19.30
CA GLY A 125 10.48 -1.38 17.84
C GLY A 125 10.17 -2.75 17.26
N VAL A 126 9.09 -2.85 16.47
CA VAL A 126 8.73 -4.07 15.73
C VAL A 126 9.13 -3.91 14.26
N ARG A 127 9.81 -4.90 13.70
CA ARG A 127 10.11 -4.98 12.25
C ARG A 127 9.25 -6.06 11.61
N GLY A 128 8.35 -5.67 10.71
CA GLY A 128 7.48 -6.61 10.02
C GLY A 128 8.19 -7.35 8.87
N PRO A 129 7.70 -8.53 8.49
CA PRO A 129 8.28 -9.34 7.42
C PRO A 129 8.00 -8.80 6.01
N VAL A 130 6.98 -7.96 5.83
CA VAL A 130 6.57 -7.49 4.51
C VAL A 130 7.25 -6.17 4.15
N SER A 131 8.02 -6.22 3.07
CA SER A 131 8.63 -5.04 2.45
C SER A 131 7.95 -4.75 1.11
N ILE A 132 7.69 -3.47 0.86
CA ILE A 132 7.05 -2.97 -0.36
C ILE A 132 7.89 -1.81 -0.86
N HIS A 133 8.19 -1.82 -2.16
CA HIS A 133 8.86 -0.72 -2.84
C HIS A 133 7.85 0.37 -3.19
N GLN A 134 8.33 1.60 -3.37
CA GLN A 134 7.55 2.58 -4.13
C GLN A 134 7.20 2.00 -5.50
N ALA A 135 5.97 2.21 -5.96
CA ALA A 135 5.58 1.81 -7.29
C ALA A 135 5.95 2.91 -8.28
N LEU A 136 6.51 2.47 -9.40
CA LEU A 136 6.81 3.33 -10.55
C LEU A 136 5.94 2.90 -11.72
N SER A 137 5.51 3.87 -12.53
CA SER A 137 4.86 3.59 -13.80
C SER A 137 5.86 2.97 -14.80
N CYS A 138 5.38 2.03 -15.62
CA CYS A 138 6.15 1.36 -16.66
C CYS A 138 6.59 2.30 -17.80
N SER A 139 5.91 3.43 -17.96
CA SER A 139 6.22 4.51 -18.90
C SER A 139 6.01 5.87 -18.22
N PRO A 140 6.60 6.97 -18.73
CA PRO A 140 6.25 8.31 -18.28
C PRO A 140 4.73 8.56 -18.35
N VAL A 141 4.21 9.34 -17.40
CA VAL A 141 2.76 9.63 -17.31
C VAL A 141 2.49 11.07 -17.72
N ASP A 142 1.34 11.30 -18.36
CA ASP A 142 0.83 12.65 -18.58
C ASP A 142 -0.12 13.06 -17.45
N ILE A 143 0.03 14.30 -16.99
CA ILE A 143 -0.75 14.87 -15.89
C ILE A 143 -1.58 16.02 -16.41
N ASN A 144 -2.88 15.76 -16.51
CA ASN A 144 -3.88 16.75 -16.85
C ASN A 144 -4.30 17.54 -15.59
N SER A 145 -4.42 18.85 -15.75
CA SER A 145 -4.83 19.77 -14.67
C SER A 145 -6.09 20.51 -15.08
N MET A 146 -7.21 20.10 -14.52
CA MET A 146 -8.53 20.66 -14.81
C MET A 146 -8.89 21.71 -13.76
N GLN A 147 -9.21 22.93 -14.20
CA GLN A 147 -9.80 23.94 -13.33
C GLN A 147 -11.25 23.58 -13.01
N ILE A 148 -11.60 23.71 -11.74
CA ILE A 148 -12.94 23.45 -11.22
C ILE A 148 -13.42 24.65 -10.40
N THR A 149 -14.74 24.80 -10.29
CA THR A 149 -15.34 25.95 -9.62
C THR A 149 -16.29 25.48 -8.53
N LYS A 150 -16.12 26.01 -7.32
CA LYS A 150 -17.04 25.82 -6.19
C LYS A 150 -17.87 27.09 -6.02
N SER A 151 -19.15 27.00 -6.37
CA SER A 151 -20.10 28.12 -6.34
C SER A 151 -20.95 28.14 -5.06
N VAL A 152 -20.28 28.17 -3.90
CA VAL A 152 -20.95 28.36 -2.60
C VAL A 152 -20.06 29.21 -1.69
N ASN A 153 -20.69 30.00 -0.83
CA ASN A 153 -19.99 30.84 0.13
C ASN A 153 -19.12 29.97 1.06
N GLY A 154 -17.84 30.34 1.22
CA GLY A 154 -16.93 29.67 2.14
C GLY A 154 -17.24 29.96 3.61
N GLU A 155 -17.83 31.13 3.89
CA GLU A 155 -18.24 31.60 5.20
C GLU A 155 -19.74 31.97 5.22
N PRO A 156 -20.40 31.98 6.39
CA PRO A 156 -21.79 32.39 6.50
C PRO A 156 -21.97 33.85 6.02
N SER A 157 -22.78 34.04 4.97
CA SER A 157 -23.09 35.36 4.42
C SER A 157 -24.45 35.32 3.72
N GLU A 158 -25.24 36.38 3.90
CA GLU A 158 -26.53 36.57 3.21
C GLU A 158 -26.38 36.92 1.73
N LYS A 159 -25.19 37.38 1.31
CA LYS A 159 -24.87 37.71 -0.08
C LYS A 159 -24.01 36.62 -0.72
N ARG A 160 -24.28 36.30 -1.98
CA ARG A 160 -23.44 35.39 -2.79
C ARG A 160 -22.02 35.97 -2.92
N SER A 161 -21.01 35.20 -2.50
CA SER A 161 -19.59 35.52 -2.71
C SER A 161 -19.15 35.14 -4.12
N SER A 162 -17.95 35.59 -4.50
CA SER A 162 -17.31 35.10 -5.73
C SER A 162 -17.09 33.59 -5.64
N ASP A 163 -17.24 32.91 -6.77
CA ASP A 163 -16.97 31.48 -6.87
C ASP A 163 -15.48 31.22 -6.60
N THR A 164 -15.17 30.14 -5.88
CA THR A 164 -13.78 29.76 -5.59
C THR A 164 -13.28 28.79 -6.65
N MET A 165 -12.14 29.07 -7.27
CA MET A 165 -11.51 28.14 -8.21
C MET A 165 -10.61 27.15 -7.46
N GLY A 166 -10.69 25.89 -7.87
CA GLY A 166 -9.75 24.84 -7.48
C GLY A 166 -9.16 24.18 -8.72
N THR A 167 -8.19 23.29 -8.50
CA THR A 167 -7.59 22.50 -9.58
C THR A 167 -7.62 21.03 -9.23
N LYS A 168 -8.09 20.21 -10.16
CA LYS A 168 -8.02 18.75 -10.07
C LYS A 168 -6.90 18.26 -10.98
N HIS A 169 -5.92 17.58 -10.40
CA HIS A 169 -4.83 16.96 -11.12
C HIS A 169 -5.08 15.47 -11.26
N LEU A 170 -4.90 14.93 -12.46
CA LEU A 170 -5.14 13.52 -12.76
C LEU A 170 -4.14 13.00 -13.79
N VAL A 171 -3.74 11.75 -13.61
CA VAL A 171 -2.98 10.98 -14.60
C VAL A 171 -3.97 10.46 -15.63
N GLU A 172 -3.74 10.75 -16.91
CA GLU A 172 -4.64 10.30 -17.97
C GLU A 172 -4.63 8.79 -18.10
N PHE A 173 -3.43 8.22 -18.20
CA PHE A 173 -3.19 6.79 -18.14
C PHE A 173 -1.83 6.48 -17.49
N GLY A 174 -1.76 5.41 -16.68
CA GLY A 174 -0.50 4.87 -16.20
C GLY A 174 -0.63 3.42 -15.73
N LEU A 175 0.30 2.57 -16.16
CA LEU A 175 0.48 1.22 -15.64
C LEU A 175 1.61 1.22 -14.61
N TYR A 176 1.31 0.96 -13.34
CA TYR A 176 2.22 0.99 -12.21
C TYR A 176 2.63 -0.40 -11.77
N ARG A 177 3.90 -0.57 -11.40
CA ARG A 177 4.45 -1.82 -10.89
C ARG A 177 4.79 -1.69 -9.41
N ILE A 178 4.01 -2.34 -8.55
CA ILE A 178 4.28 -2.51 -7.12
C ILE A 178 5.13 -3.77 -6.96
N LYS A 179 6.22 -3.69 -6.21
CA LYS A 179 7.07 -4.85 -5.90
C LYS A 179 7.17 -5.04 -4.40
N GLY A 180 7.21 -6.29 -3.95
CA GLY A 180 7.41 -6.59 -2.53
C GLY A 180 7.89 -8.00 -2.27
N SER A 181 8.16 -8.27 -0.99
CA SER A 181 8.59 -9.58 -0.50
C SER A 181 8.19 -9.79 0.96
N VAL A 182 8.08 -11.05 1.35
CA VAL A 182 7.78 -11.49 2.72
C VAL A 182 8.96 -12.32 3.24
N ASN A 183 9.60 -11.85 4.30
CA ASN A 183 10.78 -12.46 4.90
C ASN A 183 10.40 -13.42 6.04
N VAL A 184 10.81 -14.70 5.93
CA VAL A 184 10.49 -15.74 6.92
C VAL A 184 11.13 -15.49 8.30
N GLN A 185 12.37 -15.01 8.35
CA GLN A 185 13.06 -14.77 9.63
C GLN A 185 12.35 -13.69 10.47
N LEU A 186 11.80 -12.66 9.83
CA LEU A 186 11.00 -11.65 10.51
C LEU A 186 9.59 -12.15 10.82
N ALA A 187 9.04 -13.05 10.00
CA ALA A 187 7.75 -13.68 10.25
C ALA A 187 7.81 -14.54 11.52
N GLU A 188 8.89 -15.28 11.74
CA GLU A 188 9.14 -16.06 12.96
C GLU A 188 9.17 -15.18 14.23
N LYS A 189 9.63 -13.93 14.12
CA LYS A 189 9.68 -12.99 15.26
C LYS A 189 8.35 -12.31 15.55
N THR A 190 7.54 -12.09 14.52
CA THR A 190 6.27 -11.36 14.62
C THR A 190 5.07 -12.29 14.73
N GLY A 191 5.25 -13.59 14.56
CA GLY A 191 4.16 -14.56 14.48
C GLY A 191 3.37 -14.49 13.16
N PHE A 192 3.89 -13.80 12.13
CA PHE A 192 3.23 -13.71 10.84
C PHE A 192 3.08 -15.11 10.21
N SER A 193 1.84 -15.48 9.92
CA SER A 193 1.44 -16.83 9.56
C SER A 193 1.23 -17.02 8.05
N GLU A 194 1.07 -18.27 7.62
CA GLU A 194 0.61 -18.56 6.25
C GLU A 194 -0.79 -17.97 5.99
N GLU A 195 -1.66 -17.91 6.99
CA GLU A 195 -2.99 -17.28 6.86
C GLU A 195 -2.87 -15.77 6.62
N ASP A 196 -1.95 -15.10 7.31
CA ASP A 196 -1.67 -13.68 7.08
C ASP A 196 -1.11 -13.42 5.67
N ALA A 197 -0.30 -14.35 5.14
CA ALA A 197 0.20 -14.29 3.77
C ALA A 197 -0.93 -14.39 2.74
N GLU A 198 -1.90 -15.28 2.96
CA GLU A 198 -3.08 -15.40 2.10
C GLU A 198 -3.98 -14.16 2.18
N LYS A 199 -4.21 -13.59 3.38
CA LYS A 199 -4.94 -12.31 3.54
C LYS A 199 -4.24 -11.16 2.83
N LEU A 200 -2.90 -11.11 2.90
CA LEU A 200 -2.10 -10.13 2.16
C LEU A 200 -2.29 -10.33 0.65
N LYS A 201 -2.22 -11.57 0.15
CA LYS A 201 -2.41 -11.90 -1.27
C LYS A 201 -3.80 -11.47 -1.75
N GLU A 202 -4.85 -11.77 -0.99
CA GLU A 202 -6.22 -11.34 -1.28
C GLU A 202 -6.35 -9.81 -1.27
N THR A 203 -5.75 -9.15 -0.28
CA THR A 203 -5.74 -7.68 -0.20
C THR A 203 -5.04 -7.05 -1.41
N LEU A 204 -3.96 -7.65 -1.91
CA LEU A 204 -3.27 -7.17 -3.10
C LEU A 204 -4.15 -7.32 -4.35
N CYS A 205 -4.98 -8.37 -4.44
CA CYS A 205 -5.92 -8.56 -5.56
C CYS A 205 -7.11 -7.58 -5.50
N THR A 206 -7.50 -7.17 -4.29
CA THR A 206 -8.70 -6.35 -4.02
C THR A 206 -8.35 -4.94 -3.54
N LEU A 207 -7.15 -4.45 -3.85
CA LEU A 207 -6.51 -3.28 -3.22
C LEU A 207 -7.32 -1.98 -3.29
N PHE A 208 -8.14 -1.81 -4.33
CA PHE A 208 -8.92 -0.59 -4.57
C PHE A 208 -10.42 -0.74 -4.28
N VAL A 209 -10.86 -1.91 -3.81
CA VAL A 209 -12.24 -2.09 -3.35
C VAL A 209 -12.48 -1.15 -2.17
N ASN A 210 -13.57 -0.36 -2.23
CA ASN A 210 -13.94 0.66 -1.24
C ASN A 210 -12.91 1.79 -1.03
N ASP A 211 -12.04 2.08 -2.01
CA ASP A 211 -11.05 3.18 -1.94
C ASP A 211 -11.42 4.38 -2.85
N ALA A 212 -12.67 4.42 -3.33
CA ALA A 212 -13.17 5.46 -4.21
C ALA A 212 -13.22 6.84 -3.53
N SER A 213 -12.89 7.88 -4.29
CA SER A 213 -12.95 9.29 -3.83
C SER A 213 -13.10 10.24 -5.02
N ALA A 214 -13.31 11.53 -4.77
CA ALA A 214 -13.35 12.52 -5.85
C ALA A 214 -12.07 12.55 -6.71
N ALA A 215 -10.90 12.25 -6.12
CA ALA A 215 -9.61 12.20 -6.80
C ALA A 215 -9.34 10.84 -7.48
N ARG A 216 -10.03 9.79 -7.03
CA ARG A 216 -9.93 8.41 -7.51
C ARG A 216 -11.35 7.86 -7.71
N PRO A 217 -12.07 8.29 -8.76
CA PRO A 217 -13.42 7.81 -9.03
C PRO A 217 -13.46 6.28 -9.13
N ASP A 218 -14.59 5.67 -8.83
CA ASP A 218 -14.70 4.20 -8.92
C ASP A 218 -14.41 3.72 -10.36
N GLY A 219 -13.68 2.62 -10.49
CA GLY A 219 -13.16 2.11 -11.77
C GLY A 219 -11.96 2.88 -12.38
N SER A 220 -11.50 3.98 -11.77
CA SER A 220 -10.32 4.74 -12.25
C SER A 220 -8.98 4.13 -11.84
N MET A 221 -8.99 3.23 -10.86
CA MET A 221 -7.81 2.49 -10.39
C MET A 221 -8.18 1.01 -10.27
N GLU A 222 -7.36 0.13 -10.82
CA GLU A 222 -7.65 -1.31 -10.83
C GLU A 222 -6.35 -2.11 -10.73
N VAL A 223 -6.41 -3.23 -10.02
CA VAL A 223 -5.35 -4.24 -10.03
C VAL A 223 -5.52 -5.07 -11.28
N VAL A 224 -4.56 -5.01 -12.20
CA VAL A 224 -4.57 -5.80 -13.44
C VAL A 224 -4.20 -7.24 -13.14
N SER A 225 -3.10 -7.43 -12.44
CA SER A 225 -2.59 -8.75 -12.09
C SER A 225 -1.67 -8.73 -10.88
N VAL A 226 -1.69 -9.83 -10.14
CA VAL A 226 -0.78 -10.14 -9.03
C VAL A 226 0.04 -11.35 -9.43
N TYR A 227 1.36 -11.19 -9.43
CA TYR A 227 2.32 -12.26 -9.58
C TYR A 227 2.86 -12.63 -8.21
N TRP A 228 2.68 -13.88 -7.82
CA TRP A 228 3.02 -14.38 -6.49
C TRP A 228 3.97 -15.57 -6.60
N TRP A 229 5.22 -15.38 -6.14
CA TRP A 229 6.24 -16.42 -6.15
C TRP A 229 6.46 -16.94 -4.74
N LYS A 230 6.05 -18.19 -4.50
CA LYS A 230 6.37 -18.90 -3.26
C LYS A 230 7.63 -19.73 -3.48
N HIS A 231 8.71 -19.37 -2.80
CA HIS A 231 9.95 -20.15 -2.87
C HIS A 231 9.79 -21.52 -2.21
N ASN A 232 10.74 -22.42 -2.44
CA ASN A 232 10.79 -23.72 -1.75
C ASN A 232 11.60 -23.70 -0.43
N ASN A 233 12.08 -22.52 0.01
CA ASN A 233 12.92 -22.39 1.19
C ASN A 233 12.73 -21.03 1.89
N LYS A 234 13.35 -20.87 3.08
CA LYS A 234 13.20 -19.68 3.95
C LYS A 234 13.85 -18.40 3.42
N ILE A 235 14.89 -18.51 2.59
CA ILE A 235 15.72 -17.37 2.16
C ILE A 235 15.47 -16.92 0.72
N GLY A 236 14.85 -17.77 -0.10
CA GLY A 236 14.65 -17.59 -1.53
C GLY A 236 15.63 -18.40 -2.40
N GLN A 237 15.14 -18.89 -3.55
CA GLN A 237 15.95 -19.57 -4.57
C GLN A 237 16.74 -18.60 -5.46
N TYR A 238 16.29 -17.36 -5.54
CA TYR A 238 16.86 -16.30 -6.37
C TYR A 238 16.89 -14.99 -5.58
N SER A 239 17.70 -14.02 -6.05
CA SER A 239 17.61 -12.66 -5.53
C SER A 239 16.25 -12.04 -5.85
N ALA A 240 15.70 -11.23 -4.94
CA ALA A 240 14.42 -10.57 -5.15
C ALA A 240 14.42 -9.73 -6.44
N ALA A 241 15.55 -9.07 -6.75
CA ALA A 241 15.73 -8.35 -8.01
C ALA A 241 15.54 -9.25 -9.23
N LYS A 242 16.16 -10.44 -9.25
CA LYS A 242 16.00 -11.39 -10.37
C LYS A 242 14.56 -11.89 -10.51
N VAL A 243 13.88 -12.13 -9.38
CA VAL A 243 12.46 -12.54 -9.40
C VAL A 243 11.59 -11.42 -9.97
N HIS A 244 11.71 -10.20 -9.47
CA HIS A 244 10.91 -9.07 -9.95
C HIS A 244 11.24 -8.66 -11.39
N ASP A 245 12.50 -8.79 -11.81
CA ASP A 245 12.94 -8.48 -13.17
C ASP A 245 12.60 -9.58 -14.18
N SER A 246 12.14 -10.75 -13.73
CA SER A 246 11.59 -11.80 -14.62
C SER A 246 10.28 -11.35 -15.28
N LEU A 247 9.56 -10.40 -14.68
CA LEU A 247 8.41 -9.75 -15.30
C LEU A 247 8.87 -8.61 -16.21
N LYS A 248 8.97 -8.90 -17.50
CA LYS A 248 9.30 -7.93 -18.56
C LYS A 248 8.05 -7.20 -19.01
N ILE A 249 8.15 -5.87 -19.05
CA ILE A 249 7.08 -4.99 -19.49
C ILE A 249 7.71 -3.97 -20.44
N SER A 250 7.24 -3.97 -21.69
CA SER A 250 7.67 -3.03 -22.73
C SER A 250 6.45 -2.54 -23.51
N LEU A 251 6.57 -1.37 -24.12
CA LEU A 251 5.55 -0.89 -25.06
C LEU A 251 5.58 -1.74 -26.33
N LYS A 252 4.41 -2.00 -26.91
CA LYS A 252 4.30 -2.64 -28.22
C LYS A 252 4.85 -1.72 -29.32
N GLU A 253 5.26 -2.32 -30.42
CA GLU A 253 5.77 -1.59 -31.58
C GLU A 253 4.76 -0.54 -32.07
N GLY A 254 5.24 0.68 -32.32
CA GLY A 254 4.40 1.81 -32.77
C GLY A 254 3.71 2.59 -31.65
N VAL A 255 3.70 2.09 -30.40
CA VAL A 255 3.15 2.85 -29.27
C VAL A 255 4.22 3.78 -28.68
N VAL A 256 3.94 5.08 -28.69
CA VAL A 256 4.80 6.10 -28.06
C VAL A 256 4.23 6.53 -26.71
N ILE A 257 2.93 6.80 -26.65
CA ILE A 257 2.22 7.17 -25.43
C ILE A 257 1.15 6.10 -25.19
N PRO A 258 1.23 5.32 -24.09
CA PRO A 258 0.26 4.30 -23.79
C PRO A 258 -1.04 4.94 -23.26
N SER A 259 -2.16 4.34 -23.65
CA SER A 259 -3.52 4.75 -23.24
C SER A 259 -4.30 3.61 -22.58
N SER A 260 -3.77 2.39 -22.65
CA SER A 260 -4.41 1.17 -22.18
C SER A 260 -3.36 0.15 -21.71
N VAL A 261 -3.79 -0.90 -21.01
CA VAL A 261 -2.89 -1.99 -20.60
C VAL A 261 -2.45 -2.80 -21.82
N GLU A 262 -3.32 -2.87 -22.82
CA GLU A 262 -3.15 -3.59 -24.08
C GLU A 262 -2.03 -2.99 -24.94
N ASP A 263 -1.62 -1.76 -24.68
CA ASP A 263 -0.48 -1.10 -25.33
C ASP A 263 0.88 -1.66 -24.87
N TYR A 264 0.89 -2.49 -23.82
CA TYR A 264 2.08 -3.15 -23.31
C TYR A 264 2.16 -4.62 -23.74
N GLU A 265 3.38 -5.06 -23.99
CA GLU A 265 3.75 -6.47 -23.98
C GLU A 265 4.23 -6.82 -22.57
N ILE A 266 3.48 -7.68 -21.87
CA ILE A 266 3.79 -8.15 -20.53
C ILE A 266 4.17 -9.63 -20.65
N ARG A 267 5.44 -9.94 -20.36
CA ARG A 267 5.98 -11.30 -20.46
C ARG A 267 6.64 -11.69 -19.16
N LEU A 268 6.28 -12.87 -18.64
CA LEU A 268 6.96 -13.49 -17.52
C LEU A 268 8.03 -14.46 -18.05
N GLU A 269 9.28 -14.23 -17.67
CA GLU A 269 10.37 -15.18 -17.90
C GLU A 269 10.32 -16.30 -16.87
N GLU A 270 10.45 -17.55 -17.33
CA GLU A 270 10.46 -18.71 -16.46
C GLU A 270 11.73 -18.75 -15.60
N LEU A 271 11.54 -18.99 -14.30
CA LEU A 271 12.63 -19.24 -13.37
C LEU A 271 12.58 -20.72 -12.98
N PRO A 272 13.64 -21.50 -13.25
CA PRO A 272 13.66 -22.93 -12.94
C PRO A 272 13.27 -23.21 -11.48
N ALA A 273 12.28 -24.10 -11.30
CA ALA A 273 11.75 -24.49 -9.98
C ALA A 273 11.16 -23.33 -9.14
N LEU A 274 10.83 -22.18 -9.75
CA LEU A 274 10.09 -21.10 -9.10
C LEU A 274 9.00 -20.58 -10.05
N GLU A 275 7.83 -21.18 -9.96
CA GLU A 275 6.66 -20.78 -10.75
C GLU A 275 5.90 -19.64 -10.05
N ALA A 276 5.40 -18.69 -10.84
CA ALA A 276 4.53 -17.63 -10.34
C ALA A 276 3.07 -18.08 -10.40
N GLU A 277 2.36 -17.95 -9.30
CA GLU A 277 0.90 -17.90 -9.33
C GLU A 277 0.50 -16.53 -9.89
N VAL A 278 -0.22 -16.51 -11.02
CA VAL A 278 -0.70 -15.28 -11.66
C VAL A 278 -2.20 -15.17 -11.43
N ILE A 279 -2.59 -14.10 -10.74
CA ILE A 279 -3.97 -13.87 -10.29
C ILE A 279 -4.45 -12.56 -10.91
N SER A 280 -5.61 -12.55 -11.54
CA SER A 280 -6.24 -11.31 -11.99
C SER A 280 -6.80 -10.54 -10.79
N GLY A 281 -6.75 -9.20 -10.83
CA GLY A 281 -7.46 -8.42 -9.83
C GLY A 281 -8.97 -8.56 -9.95
N MET A 282 -9.67 -8.10 -8.91
CA MET A 282 -11.14 -8.09 -8.82
C MET A 282 -11.72 -6.72 -9.17
#